data_AF-A0A931WPK9-F1
#
_entry.id   AF-A0A931WPK9-F1
#
_cell.length_a   1.000
_cell.length_b   1.000
_cell.length_c   1.000
_cell.angle_alpha   90.00
_cell.angle_beta   90.00
_cell.angle_gamma   90.00
#
_symmetry.space_group_name_H-M   'P 1'
#
loop_
_entity.id
_entity.type
_entity.pdbx_description
1 polymer ?
#
loop_
_entity_poly.entity_id
_entity_poly.type
_entity_poly.pdbx_seq_one_letter_code
_entity_poly.pdbx_strand_id
1 'polypeptide(L)'
;MTKKTLFFAIFVILTLFLAATAYSQEQFAVDVLVEYQVNPGGKTTVTQNVTLENLTSEFYAKSYSLTLENIDPVNPVAWADSKNLQVFEEKNDDTTTLKVGFDEGVVGKGSKRIFTITFEEDNFVTKTGEIWEISVPRLTNIATFRNYAVTLIIPKSFGNEAYLSPDPKNKEVLGNSTKFFFDKESVAKVGISAGFGELQIFSFNLKYHLENPIAQKGQVEIALPPDTAYQKVYYEKIEPQPSNMRLDQDGNWLAAYDLAARARVDVEVYGTVELFSAKRREIRKPDEQVLSANLKATKYWQVDDPQIVSLAQKLKNPKAIYDFVIETLTYDYERVRPNVERLGALGALATPESAICMEFTDLFIAVSRAAGIPAREINGFAYTENPEIEPLSLVADVLHSWPEYWDSDREVWVPIDPTWADTTGGVDFFHQLDLRHFAFVIHGSSDEKPYPAGSYKLGLYPQKDVFVRFGQPLKVITSKPQVLVELKSSLVFLPPKVVVKVMNPGPVAIYNSTQQVYFDDQMVQEVDVDNFLPFSAITSDVAIAFSLLAVNYPKQVRVIFNNENVTIEVSKSQTIITNLIAIVLIIIFIVVIALVRLKKLKLPTHVRS
;
A
#
# COMPACT_ATOMS: atom_id res chain seq x y z
N MET A 1 21.87 -78.76 9.55
CA MET A 1 21.24 -77.72 10.40
C MET A 1 20.67 -76.61 9.51
N THR A 2 19.80 -76.92 8.52
CA THR A 2 19.75 -76.05 7.31
C THR A 2 18.43 -75.99 6.52
N LYS A 3 17.28 -76.38 7.08
CA LYS A 3 15.98 -76.06 6.44
C LYS A 3 14.93 -75.52 7.41
N LYS A 4 14.90 -76.02 8.66
CA LYS A 4 13.97 -75.53 9.69
C LYS A 4 14.33 -74.15 10.25
N THR A 5 15.62 -73.79 10.32
CA THR A 5 16.09 -72.48 10.77
C THR A 5 15.87 -71.37 9.73
N LEU A 6 15.91 -71.68 8.43
CA LEU A 6 15.66 -70.69 7.37
C LEU A 6 14.16 -70.36 7.25
N PHE A 7 13.28 -71.35 7.46
CA PHE A 7 11.83 -71.12 7.45
C PHE A 7 11.35 -70.30 8.66
N PHE A 8 11.98 -70.49 9.82
CA PHE A 8 11.69 -69.71 11.02
C PHE A 8 12.22 -68.27 10.90
N ALA A 9 13.38 -68.06 10.29
CA ALA A 9 13.91 -66.72 10.02
C ALA A 9 13.08 -65.95 8.99
N ILE A 10 12.57 -66.61 7.94
CA ILE A 10 11.69 -65.97 6.94
C ILE A 10 10.30 -65.66 7.53
N PHE A 11 9.78 -66.51 8.41
CA PHE A 11 8.48 -66.26 9.07
C PHE A 11 8.56 -65.09 10.07
N VAL A 12 9.67 -64.96 10.82
CA VAL A 12 9.89 -63.83 11.75
C VAL A 12 10.12 -62.52 11.01
N ILE A 13 10.79 -62.54 9.85
CA ILE A 13 10.97 -61.36 8.99
C ILE A 13 9.64 -60.96 8.31
N LEU A 14 8.77 -61.90 7.93
CA LEU A 14 7.45 -61.55 7.37
C LEU A 14 6.50 -60.95 8.42
N THR A 15 6.63 -61.32 9.70
CA THR A 15 5.81 -60.74 10.78
C THR A 15 6.29 -59.36 11.24
N LEU A 16 7.55 -58.99 10.97
CA LEU A 16 8.09 -57.66 11.30
C LEU A 16 7.76 -56.58 10.24
N PHE A 17 7.21 -56.95 9.09
CA PHE A 17 6.71 -56.03 8.05
C PHE A 17 5.17 -55.88 8.05
N LEU A 18 4.47 -56.51 8.99
CA LEU A 18 3.04 -56.30 9.24
C LEU A 18 2.86 -55.53 10.56
N ALA A 19 3.52 -54.37 10.68
CA ALA A 19 3.05 -53.37 11.62
C ALA A 19 1.71 -52.84 11.08
N ALA A 20 0.61 -53.46 11.50
CA ALA A 20 -0.70 -52.85 11.38
C ALA A 20 -0.59 -51.50 12.08
N THR A 21 -0.70 -50.42 11.31
CA THR A 21 -0.92 -49.08 11.84
C THR A 21 -2.20 -49.14 12.67
N ALA A 22 -2.04 -49.29 13.98
CA ALA A 22 -3.15 -49.24 14.91
C ALA A 22 -3.61 -47.78 14.97
N TYR A 23 -4.60 -47.44 14.15
CA TYR A 23 -5.32 -46.20 14.30
C TYR A 23 -6.09 -46.29 15.63
N SER A 24 -5.72 -45.46 16.60
CA SER A 24 -6.55 -45.23 17.77
C SER A 24 -7.95 -44.86 17.29
N GLN A 25 -8.95 -45.70 17.56
CA GLN A 25 -10.33 -45.37 17.26
C GLN A 25 -10.74 -44.20 18.17
N GLU A 26 -11.04 -43.04 17.57
CA GLU A 26 -11.59 -41.92 18.33
C GLU A 26 -12.85 -42.37 19.07
N GLN A 27 -12.89 -42.14 20.38
CA GLN A 27 -13.97 -42.62 21.25
C GLN A 27 -15.24 -41.77 21.09
N PHE A 28 -15.09 -40.52 20.65
CA PHE A 28 -16.16 -39.55 20.48
C PHE A 28 -15.95 -38.74 19.21
N ALA A 29 -17.05 -38.38 18.54
CA ALA A 29 -17.06 -37.36 17.50
C ALA A 29 -17.62 -36.06 18.07
N VAL A 30 -16.97 -34.93 17.77
CA VAL A 30 -17.37 -33.60 18.24
C VAL A 30 -17.78 -32.75 17.05
N ASP A 31 -19.00 -32.23 17.05
CA ASP A 31 -19.44 -31.20 16.11
C ASP A 31 -19.67 -29.90 16.87
N VAL A 32 -19.16 -28.77 16.35
CA VAL A 32 -19.31 -27.46 16.98
C VAL A 32 -19.82 -26.42 16.00
N LEU A 33 -20.82 -25.66 16.42
CA LEU A 33 -21.27 -24.44 15.77
C LEU A 33 -20.95 -23.27 16.71
N VAL A 34 -20.06 -22.37 16.29
CA VAL A 34 -19.68 -21.19 17.08
C VAL A 34 -20.28 -19.94 16.48
N GLU A 35 -20.93 -19.12 17.30
CA GLU A 35 -21.42 -17.80 16.95
C GLU A 35 -20.62 -16.73 17.70
N TYR A 36 -20.04 -15.79 16.96
CA TYR A 36 -19.39 -14.58 17.49
C TYR A 36 -20.33 -13.41 17.22
N GLN A 37 -21.04 -12.97 18.25
CA GLN A 37 -21.98 -11.86 18.15
C GLN A 37 -21.36 -10.58 18.70
N VAL A 38 -21.01 -9.67 17.80
CA VAL A 38 -20.43 -8.36 18.15
C VAL A 38 -21.56 -7.36 18.43
N ASN A 39 -21.46 -6.64 19.54
CA ASN A 39 -22.38 -5.55 19.85
C ASN A 39 -21.87 -4.20 19.30
N PRO A 40 -22.71 -3.15 19.23
CA PRO A 40 -22.28 -1.84 18.73
C PRO A 40 -21.15 -1.16 19.52
N GLY A 41 -20.83 -1.64 20.73
CA GLY A 41 -19.72 -1.16 21.56
C GLY A 41 -18.43 -1.97 21.41
N GLY A 42 -18.38 -2.98 20.54
CA GLY A 42 -17.20 -3.83 20.30
C GLY A 42 -17.13 -5.09 21.15
N LYS A 43 -17.86 -5.16 22.26
CA LYS A 43 -17.90 -6.37 23.09
C LYS A 43 -18.56 -7.53 22.34
N THR A 44 -17.93 -8.70 22.42
CA THR A 44 -18.33 -9.90 21.67
C THR A 44 -18.86 -10.96 22.61
N THR A 45 -20.05 -11.47 22.32
CA THR A 45 -20.58 -12.68 22.96
C THR A 45 -20.25 -13.88 22.09
N VAL A 46 -19.53 -14.86 22.64
CA VAL A 46 -19.23 -16.12 21.97
C VAL A 46 -20.18 -17.19 22.47
N THR A 47 -20.88 -17.87 21.55
CA THR A 47 -21.77 -18.97 21.86
C THR A 47 -21.36 -20.21 21.08
N GLN A 48 -20.93 -21.27 21.76
CA GLN A 48 -20.57 -22.55 21.17
C GLN A 48 -21.65 -23.59 21.44
N ASN A 49 -22.29 -24.08 20.37
CA ASN A 49 -23.20 -25.23 20.44
C ASN A 49 -22.43 -26.50 20.10
N VAL A 50 -22.25 -27.38 21.08
CA VAL A 50 -21.44 -28.58 20.97
C VAL A 50 -22.34 -29.81 20.92
N THR A 51 -22.11 -30.68 19.92
CA THR A 51 -22.69 -32.01 19.83
C THR A 51 -21.59 -33.05 20.02
N LEU A 52 -21.65 -33.79 21.13
CA LEU A 52 -20.74 -34.87 21.45
C LEU A 52 -21.43 -36.21 21.17
N GLU A 53 -20.97 -36.94 20.16
CA GLU A 53 -21.49 -38.27 19.79
C GLU A 53 -20.54 -39.37 20.26
N ASN A 54 -21.07 -40.36 20.96
CA ASN A 54 -20.30 -41.50 21.42
C ASN A 54 -20.12 -42.52 20.29
N LEU A 55 -18.88 -42.84 19.92
CA LEU A 55 -18.58 -43.79 18.85
C LEU A 55 -18.43 -45.23 19.36
N THR A 56 -18.45 -45.42 20.68
CA THR A 56 -18.25 -46.71 21.36
C THR A 56 -19.39 -47.01 22.33
N SER A 57 -19.50 -48.26 22.78
CA SER A 57 -20.42 -48.65 23.85
C SER A 57 -19.77 -48.73 25.24
N GLU A 58 -18.44 -48.61 25.31
CA GLU A 58 -17.64 -48.90 26.51
C GLU A 58 -17.33 -47.66 27.34
N PHE A 59 -17.34 -46.48 26.73
CA PHE A 59 -16.98 -45.22 27.36
C PHE A 59 -18.16 -44.26 27.41
N TYR A 60 -18.14 -43.33 28.34
CA TYR A 60 -18.99 -42.14 28.34
C TYR A 60 -18.18 -40.94 28.84
N ALA A 61 -18.46 -39.76 28.31
CA ALA A 61 -17.74 -38.55 28.70
C ALA A 61 -18.26 -38.01 30.04
N LYS A 62 -17.35 -37.72 30.98
CA LYS A 62 -17.65 -37.07 32.27
C LYS A 62 -17.50 -35.55 32.23
N SER A 63 -16.73 -35.05 31.28
CA SER A 63 -16.50 -33.62 31.08
C SER A 63 -16.12 -33.33 29.64
N TYR A 64 -16.24 -32.07 29.26
CA TYR A 64 -15.70 -31.50 28.03
C TYR A 64 -14.77 -30.33 28.38
N SER A 65 -13.63 -30.24 27.73
CA SER A 65 -12.66 -29.16 27.95
C SER A 65 -12.49 -28.35 26.67
N LEU A 66 -12.71 -27.04 26.78
CA LEU A 66 -12.43 -26.07 25.74
C LEU A 66 -11.20 -25.27 26.15
N THR A 67 -10.12 -25.39 25.40
CA THR A 67 -8.91 -24.59 25.59
C THR A 67 -8.97 -23.37 24.70
N LEU A 68 -8.77 -22.21 25.30
CA LEU A 68 -8.75 -20.91 24.65
C LEU A 68 -7.33 -20.34 24.80
N GLU A 69 -6.68 -20.02 23.69
CA GLU A 69 -5.34 -19.43 23.67
C GLU A 69 -5.45 -17.92 23.55
N ASN A 70 -4.75 -17.17 24.40
CA ASN A 70 -4.75 -15.71 24.44
C ASN A 70 -6.14 -15.06 24.54
N ILE A 71 -7.10 -15.76 25.13
CA ILE A 71 -8.48 -15.31 25.35
C ILE A 71 -8.77 -15.41 26.84
N ASP A 72 -9.33 -14.34 27.41
CA ASP A 72 -9.74 -14.27 28.81
C ASP A 72 -11.26 -14.19 28.89
N PRO A 73 -11.96 -15.34 28.91
CA PRO A 73 -13.42 -15.38 28.84
C PRO A 73 -14.06 -14.75 30.09
N VAL A 74 -14.93 -13.78 29.87
CA VAL A 74 -15.70 -13.14 30.93
C VAL A 74 -17.05 -13.85 31.08
N ASN A 75 -17.40 -14.20 32.33
CA ASN A 75 -18.66 -14.86 32.71
C ASN A 75 -18.98 -16.15 31.94
N PRO A 76 -18.07 -17.15 31.88
CA PRO A 76 -18.34 -18.39 31.19
C PRO A 76 -19.48 -19.17 31.86
N VAL A 77 -20.52 -19.52 31.08
CA VAL A 77 -21.62 -20.35 31.53
C VAL A 77 -21.94 -21.43 30.51
N ALA A 78 -22.40 -22.60 30.98
CA ALA A 78 -22.79 -23.70 30.11
C ALA A 78 -24.13 -24.29 30.54
N TRP A 79 -24.91 -24.77 29.58
CA TRP A 79 -26.20 -25.43 29.83
C TRP A 79 -26.51 -26.53 28.82
N ALA A 80 -27.33 -27.48 29.23
CA ALA A 80 -27.92 -28.53 28.39
C ALA A 80 -29.39 -28.71 28.78
N ASP A 81 -30.30 -28.83 27.80
CA ASP A 81 -31.75 -29.03 28.05
C ASP A 81 -32.33 -28.05 29.09
N SER A 82 -31.93 -26.77 29.00
CA SER A 82 -32.31 -25.70 29.93
C SER A 82 -31.85 -25.88 31.40
N LYS A 83 -30.93 -26.82 31.67
CA LYS A 83 -30.26 -26.97 32.97
C LYS A 83 -28.82 -26.46 32.90
N ASN A 84 -28.38 -25.73 33.91
CA ASN A 84 -27.00 -25.27 34.00
C ASN A 84 -26.04 -26.44 34.25
N LEU A 85 -24.88 -26.40 33.61
CA LEU A 85 -23.76 -27.31 33.82
C LEU A 85 -22.69 -26.60 34.64
N GLN A 86 -21.93 -27.36 35.44
CA GLN A 86 -20.79 -26.80 36.16
C GLN A 86 -19.66 -26.48 35.17
N VAL A 87 -19.16 -25.26 35.22
CA VAL A 87 -17.99 -24.81 34.46
C VAL A 87 -16.87 -24.50 35.44
N PHE A 88 -15.73 -25.15 35.25
CA PHE A 88 -14.51 -24.87 35.97
C PHE A 88 -13.53 -24.19 35.02
N GLU A 89 -12.92 -23.12 35.49
CA GLU A 89 -11.95 -22.35 34.73
C GLU A 89 -10.55 -22.60 35.30
N GLU A 90 -9.62 -23.01 34.44
CA GLU A 90 -8.21 -23.23 34.77
C GLU A 90 -7.37 -22.32 33.86
N LYS A 91 -6.65 -21.36 34.44
CA LYS A 91 -5.74 -20.46 33.71
C LYS A 91 -4.28 -20.90 33.89
N ASN A 92 -3.54 -20.97 32.79
CA ASN A 92 -2.10 -21.20 32.73
C ASN A 92 -1.49 -20.22 31.74
N ASP A 93 -0.58 -19.34 32.17
CA ASP A 93 0.12 -18.31 31.38
C ASP A 93 -0.73 -17.73 30.23
N ASP A 94 -0.64 -18.31 29.02
CA ASP A 94 -1.29 -17.84 27.80
C ASP A 94 -2.59 -18.59 27.41
N THR A 95 -3.10 -19.45 28.29
CA THR A 95 -4.23 -20.35 28.02
C THR A 95 -5.27 -20.37 29.13
N THR A 96 -6.54 -20.30 28.73
CA THR A 96 -7.69 -20.50 29.62
C THR A 96 -8.43 -21.76 29.21
N THR A 97 -8.56 -22.73 30.11
CA THR A 97 -9.32 -23.96 29.88
C THR A 97 -10.65 -23.90 30.61
N LEU A 98 -11.76 -23.95 29.84
CA LEU A 98 -13.11 -24.08 30.34
C LEU A 98 -13.51 -25.56 30.36
N LYS A 99 -13.65 -26.13 31.56
CA LYS A 99 -14.03 -27.52 31.78
C LYS A 99 -15.50 -27.62 32.20
N VAL A 100 -16.33 -28.14 31.31
CA VAL A 100 -17.76 -28.39 31.53
C VAL A 100 -17.95 -29.79 32.11
N GLY A 101 -18.48 -29.89 33.32
CA GLY A 101 -18.80 -31.15 34.00
C GLY A 101 -20.17 -31.71 33.61
N PHE A 102 -20.27 -33.04 33.57
CA PHE A 102 -21.51 -33.75 33.27
C PHE A 102 -21.93 -34.66 34.43
N ASP A 103 -23.07 -34.35 35.05
CA ASP A 103 -23.58 -35.12 36.21
C ASP A 103 -24.15 -36.50 35.81
N GLU A 104 -24.70 -36.61 34.60
CA GLU A 104 -25.29 -37.84 34.08
C GLU A 104 -24.44 -38.41 32.93
N GLY A 105 -24.31 -39.73 32.84
CA GLY A 105 -23.61 -40.38 31.72
C GLY A 105 -24.54 -40.59 30.52
N VAL A 106 -24.12 -40.18 29.33
CA VAL A 106 -24.78 -40.56 28.07
C VAL A 106 -24.05 -41.76 27.49
N VAL A 107 -24.68 -42.93 27.59
CA VAL A 107 -24.09 -44.23 27.24
C VAL A 107 -24.66 -44.78 25.93
N GLY A 108 -23.91 -45.67 25.29
CA GLY A 108 -24.31 -46.34 24.05
C GLY A 108 -23.74 -45.69 22.80
N LYS A 109 -23.40 -46.54 21.82
CA LYS A 109 -22.87 -46.11 20.52
C LYS A 109 -23.95 -45.34 19.76
N GLY A 110 -23.57 -44.17 19.25
CA GLY A 110 -24.45 -43.23 18.53
C GLY A 110 -25.24 -42.29 19.43
N SER A 111 -25.16 -42.45 20.76
CA SER A 111 -25.81 -41.53 21.69
C SER A 111 -25.16 -40.15 21.63
N LYS A 112 -25.98 -39.10 21.64
CA LYS A 112 -25.54 -37.71 21.50
C LYS A 112 -25.84 -36.90 22.75
N ARG A 113 -24.90 -36.04 23.13
CA ARG A 113 -25.07 -35.00 24.15
C ARG A 113 -24.92 -33.65 23.47
N ILE A 114 -25.93 -32.79 23.63
CA ILE A 114 -25.94 -31.43 23.07
C ILE A 114 -25.92 -30.45 24.24
N PHE A 115 -25.00 -29.50 24.20
CA PHE A 115 -24.88 -28.47 25.22
C PHE A 115 -24.31 -27.19 24.61
N THR A 116 -24.55 -26.07 25.27
CA THR A 116 -24.07 -24.75 24.85
C THR A 116 -23.12 -24.19 25.89
N ILE A 117 -22.02 -23.60 25.45
CA ILE A 117 -21.11 -22.79 26.24
C ILE A 117 -21.22 -21.36 25.74
N THR A 118 -21.34 -20.39 26.64
CA THR A 118 -21.25 -18.96 26.27
C THR A 118 -20.30 -18.23 27.20
N PHE A 119 -19.61 -17.23 26.65
CA PHE A 119 -18.79 -16.28 27.41
C PHE A 119 -18.72 -14.96 26.64
N GLU A 120 -18.21 -13.92 27.29
CA GLU A 120 -17.96 -12.62 26.68
C GLU A 120 -16.46 -12.37 26.54
N GLU A 121 -16.06 -11.61 25.52
CA GLU A 121 -14.67 -11.19 25.28
C GLU A 121 -14.67 -9.79 24.67
N ASP A 122 -13.73 -8.96 25.11
CA ASP A 122 -13.62 -7.56 24.70
C ASP A 122 -12.49 -7.35 23.65
N ASN A 123 -11.56 -8.29 23.52
CA ASN A 123 -10.35 -8.13 22.69
C ASN A 123 -10.49 -8.60 21.22
N PHE A 124 -11.62 -9.19 20.82
CA PHE A 124 -11.82 -9.57 19.41
C PHE A 124 -12.06 -8.39 18.47
N VAL A 125 -12.44 -7.24 19.02
CA VAL A 125 -12.86 -6.07 18.23
C VAL A 125 -12.18 -4.83 18.75
N THR A 126 -11.45 -4.16 17.86
CA THR A 126 -10.79 -2.90 18.16
C THR A 126 -11.28 -1.81 17.23
N LYS A 127 -11.48 -0.60 17.76
CA LYS A 127 -11.79 0.57 16.94
C LYS A 127 -10.52 1.38 16.71
N THR A 128 -10.03 1.34 15.47
CA THR A 128 -8.79 1.98 15.06
C THR A 128 -9.15 3.10 14.10
N GLY A 129 -9.16 4.34 14.60
CA GLY A 129 -9.63 5.50 13.83
C GLY A 129 -11.11 5.39 13.42
N GLU A 130 -11.36 5.29 12.12
CA GLU A 130 -12.71 5.18 11.53
C GLU A 130 -13.09 3.72 11.21
N ILE A 131 -12.17 2.77 11.40
CA ILE A 131 -12.35 1.36 11.08
C ILE A 131 -12.58 0.55 12.36
N TRP A 132 -13.54 -0.37 12.31
CA TRP A 132 -13.69 -1.45 13.27
C TRP A 132 -12.95 -2.67 12.75
N GLU A 133 -11.91 -3.09 13.47
CA GLU A 133 -11.14 -4.28 13.17
C GLU A 133 -11.64 -5.43 14.04
N ILE A 134 -11.84 -6.59 13.42
CA ILE A 134 -12.23 -7.83 14.08
C ILE A 134 -11.16 -8.86 13.82
N SER A 135 -10.67 -9.49 14.88
CA SER A 135 -9.74 -10.61 14.82
C SER A 135 -10.28 -11.78 15.64
N VAL A 136 -10.64 -12.86 14.96
CA VAL A 136 -10.99 -14.14 15.58
C VAL A 136 -9.82 -15.09 15.38
N PRO A 137 -9.12 -15.52 16.45
CA PRO A 137 -7.94 -16.34 16.33
C PRO A 137 -8.27 -17.70 15.69
N ARG A 138 -7.26 -18.28 15.05
CA ARG A 138 -7.35 -19.64 14.52
C ARG A 138 -7.58 -20.62 15.66
N LEU A 139 -8.49 -21.58 15.46
CA LEU A 139 -8.70 -22.65 16.44
C LEU A 139 -7.54 -23.64 16.44
N THR A 140 -6.95 -23.90 17.61
CA THR A 140 -5.97 -24.99 17.75
C THR A 140 -6.67 -26.34 17.80
N ASN A 141 -5.98 -27.38 17.31
CA ASN A 141 -6.49 -28.76 17.29
C ASN A 141 -7.78 -28.98 16.47
N ILE A 142 -7.95 -28.28 15.36
CA ILE A 142 -9.13 -28.45 14.47
C ILE A 142 -9.35 -29.89 13.98
N ALA A 143 -8.31 -30.73 14.01
CA ALA A 143 -8.37 -32.15 13.69
C ALA A 143 -9.31 -32.94 14.62
N THR A 144 -9.51 -32.48 15.86
CA THR A 144 -10.36 -33.16 16.86
C THR A 144 -11.86 -33.03 16.60
N PHE A 145 -12.27 -32.07 15.79
CA PHE A 145 -13.68 -31.84 15.45
C PHE A 145 -14.06 -32.62 14.19
N ARG A 146 -15.16 -33.36 14.20
CA ARG A 146 -15.75 -33.93 12.98
C ARG A 146 -16.26 -32.80 12.08
N ASN A 147 -17.06 -31.90 12.65
CA ASN A 147 -17.54 -30.68 11.99
C ASN A 147 -17.27 -29.45 12.86
N TYR A 148 -16.92 -28.35 12.20
CA TYR A 148 -16.74 -27.05 12.84
C TYR A 148 -17.28 -25.98 11.89
N ALA A 149 -18.09 -25.06 12.40
CA ALA A 149 -18.57 -23.93 11.62
C ALA A 149 -18.62 -22.67 12.49
N VAL A 150 -18.29 -21.54 11.88
CA VAL A 150 -18.25 -20.24 12.54
C VAL A 150 -19.26 -19.32 11.90
N THR A 151 -20.04 -18.62 12.72
CA THR A 151 -20.91 -17.53 12.30
C THR A 151 -20.45 -16.24 12.96
N LEU A 152 -19.99 -15.27 12.17
CA LEU A 152 -19.63 -13.95 12.65
C LEU A 152 -20.80 -12.99 12.41
N ILE A 153 -21.28 -12.31 13.45
CA ILE A 153 -22.41 -11.39 13.39
C ILE A 153 -21.94 -9.99 13.72
N ILE A 154 -21.97 -9.11 12.73
CA ILE A 154 -21.47 -7.74 12.82
C ILE A 154 -22.65 -6.74 12.74
N PRO A 155 -22.73 -5.74 13.64
CA PRO A 155 -23.77 -4.73 13.57
C PRO A 155 -23.55 -3.79 12.39
N LYS A 156 -24.64 -3.38 11.71
CA LYS A 156 -24.57 -2.43 10.58
C LYS A 156 -24.01 -1.06 10.96
N SER A 157 -24.01 -0.72 12.26
CA SER A 157 -23.42 0.52 12.77
C SER A 157 -21.90 0.60 12.57
N PHE A 158 -21.22 -0.52 12.28
CA PHE A 158 -19.79 -0.52 11.97
C PHE A 158 -19.49 -0.02 10.55
N GLY A 159 -20.51 0.13 9.71
CA GLY A 159 -20.36 0.61 8.33
C GLY A 159 -20.22 -0.52 7.32
N ASN A 160 -19.65 -0.19 6.16
CA ASN A 160 -19.46 -1.13 5.06
C ASN A 160 -18.30 -2.08 5.35
N GLU A 161 -18.36 -3.27 4.79
CA GLU A 161 -17.25 -4.22 4.81
C GLU A 161 -16.10 -3.65 3.97
N ALA A 162 -15.00 -3.32 4.64
CA ALA A 162 -13.77 -2.85 3.99
C ALA A 162 -12.99 -4.06 3.46
N TYR A 163 -12.78 -5.05 4.33
CA TYR A 163 -12.11 -6.31 4.05
C TYR A 163 -12.64 -7.43 4.94
N LEU A 164 -12.56 -8.67 4.46
CA LEU A 164 -12.90 -9.87 5.21
C LEU A 164 -12.09 -11.04 4.68
N SER A 165 -11.32 -11.70 5.55
CA SER A 165 -10.60 -12.93 5.22
C SER A 165 -10.76 -13.96 6.36
N PRO A 166 -10.91 -15.26 6.05
CA PRO A 166 -11.10 -15.83 4.71
C PRO A 166 -12.44 -15.39 4.09
N ASP A 167 -12.65 -15.70 2.81
CA ASP A 167 -13.95 -15.44 2.18
C ASP A 167 -15.06 -16.29 2.85
N PRO A 168 -16.18 -15.67 3.26
CA PRO A 168 -17.30 -16.41 3.84
C PRO A 168 -17.99 -17.26 2.78
N LYS A 169 -18.48 -18.44 3.17
CA LYS A 169 -19.30 -19.30 2.30
C LYS A 169 -20.65 -18.68 1.95
N ASN A 170 -21.20 -17.91 2.87
CA ASN A 170 -22.46 -17.20 2.69
C ASN A 170 -22.48 -15.91 3.52
N LYS A 171 -23.33 -14.97 3.11
CA LYS A 171 -23.57 -13.70 3.79
C LYS A 171 -25.07 -13.44 3.86
N GLU A 172 -25.58 -13.14 5.05
CA GLU A 172 -26.99 -12.80 5.27
C GLU A 172 -27.14 -11.46 5.97
N VAL A 173 -28.00 -10.59 5.43
CA VAL A 173 -28.30 -9.30 6.02
C VAL A 173 -29.61 -9.41 6.81
N LEU A 174 -29.55 -9.28 8.13
CA LEU A 174 -30.68 -9.46 9.04
C LEU A 174 -30.93 -8.19 9.87
N GLY A 175 -31.98 -7.44 9.54
CA GLY A 175 -32.36 -6.25 10.31
C GLY A 175 -31.20 -5.25 10.47
N ASN A 176 -30.63 -5.19 11.67
CA ASN A 176 -29.53 -4.29 12.05
C ASN A 176 -28.13 -4.96 12.10
N SER A 177 -27.98 -6.19 11.61
CA SER A 177 -26.69 -6.88 11.55
C SER A 177 -26.50 -7.63 10.23
N THR A 178 -25.26 -8.07 10.02
CA THR A 178 -24.83 -8.91 8.90
C THR A 178 -24.18 -10.16 9.48
N LYS A 179 -24.60 -11.34 9.01
CA LYS A 179 -24.03 -12.63 9.36
C LYS A 179 -23.12 -13.14 8.26
N PHE A 180 -21.94 -13.62 8.65
CA PHE A 180 -20.95 -14.23 7.78
C PHE A 180 -20.74 -15.68 8.23
N PHE A 181 -20.81 -16.61 7.28
CA PHE A 181 -20.75 -18.05 7.57
C PHE A 181 -19.45 -18.64 7.05
N PHE A 182 -18.73 -19.36 7.92
CA PHE A 182 -17.47 -20.02 7.61
C PHE A 182 -17.56 -21.49 7.96
N ASP A 183 -16.91 -22.32 7.15
CA ASP A 183 -16.79 -23.75 7.37
C ASP A 183 -15.44 -24.12 8.00
N LYS A 184 -15.31 -25.38 8.39
CA LYS A 184 -14.09 -25.91 9.00
C LYS A 184 -12.85 -25.66 8.15
N GLU A 185 -12.95 -25.84 6.82
CA GLU A 185 -11.80 -25.76 5.92
C GLU A 185 -11.26 -24.33 5.79
N SER A 186 -12.14 -23.32 5.75
CA SER A 186 -11.76 -21.91 5.67
C SER A 186 -11.04 -21.43 6.93
N VAL A 187 -11.52 -21.78 8.12
CA VAL A 187 -10.94 -21.32 9.41
C VAL A 187 -9.86 -22.26 9.98
N ALA A 188 -9.56 -23.37 9.30
CA ALA A 188 -8.52 -24.31 9.73
C ALA A 188 -7.10 -23.82 9.47
N LYS A 189 -6.91 -23.00 8.44
CA LYS A 189 -5.58 -22.53 8.02
C LYS A 189 -5.22 -21.20 8.67
N VAL A 190 -6.17 -20.28 8.67
CA VAL A 190 -6.03 -18.89 9.15
C VAL A 190 -7.20 -18.53 10.07
N GLY A 191 -6.99 -17.55 10.96
CA GLY A 191 -8.07 -16.93 11.73
C GLY A 191 -8.98 -16.08 10.83
N ILE A 192 -10.07 -15.55 11.40
CA ILE A 192 -10.92 -14.58 10.69
C ILE A 192 -10.42 -13.17 11.00
N SER A 193 -10.10 -12.40 9.98
CA SER A 193 -9.76 -10.98 10.08
C SER A 193 -10.75 -10.18 9.24
N ALA A 194 -11.33 -9.13 9.81
CA ALA A 194 -12.31 -8.31 9.12
C ALA A 194 -12.16 -6.83 9.50
N GLY A 195 -12.38 -5.95 8.53
CA GLY A 195 -12.43 -4.51 8.74
C GLY A 195 -13.76 -3.95 8.26
N PHE A 196 -14.38 -3.09 9.07
CA PHE A 196 -15.63 -2.40 8.72
C PHE A 196 -15.47 -0.89 8.85
N GLY A 197 -15.81 -0.18 7.78
CA GLY A 197 -15.71 1.27 7.61
C GLY A 197 -15.51 1.63 6.13
N GLU A 198 -15.66 2.90 5.78
CA GLU A 198 -15.53 3.33 4.37
C GLU A 198 -14.08 3.56 3.95
N LEU A 199 -13.30 4.21 4.81
CA LEU A 199 -11.89 4.56 4.60
C LEU A 199 -11.24 4.87 5.95
N GLN A 200 -9.92 4.79 6.00
CA GLN A 200 -9.14 5.25 7.16
C GLN A 200 -8.46 6.57 6.84
N ILE A 201 -8.37 7.45 7.84
CA ILE A 201 -7.75 8.76 7.70
C ILE A 201 -6.57 8.88 8.66
N PHE A 202 -5.43 9.34 8.13
CA PHE A 202 -4.29 9.76 8.92
C PHE A 202 -3.97 11.22 8.64
N SER A 203 -3.69 12.00 9.69
CA SER A 203 -3.03 13.29 9.57
C SER A 203 -1.53 13.10 9.77
N PHE A 204 -0.72 13.79 8.98
CA PHE A 204 0.73 13.69 9.03
C PHE A 204 1.42 15.06 9.07
N ASN A 205 2.58 15.07 9.74
CA ASN A 205 3.56 16.14 9.71
C ASN A 205 4.93 15.49 9.44
N LEU A 206 5.56 15.88 8.33
CA LEU A 206 6.85 15.37 7.90
C LEU A 206 7.85 16.52 7.84
N LYS A 207 9.02 16.31 8.43
CA LYS A 207 10.13 17.24 8.38
C LYS A 207 11.28 16.69 7.54
N TYR A 208 11.85 17.54 6.68
CA TYR A 208 12.98 17.20 5.82
C TYR A 208 14.10 18.20 6.04
N HIS A 209 15.31 17.72 6.35
CA HIS A 209 16.48 18.57 6.52
C HIS A 209 17.35 18.53 5.27
N LEU A 210 17.26 19.57 4.45
CA LEU A 210 18.00 19.67 3.19
C LEU A 210 19.31 20.41 3.40
N GLU A 211 20.36 19.95 2.72
CA GLU A 211 21.66 20.61 2.68
C GLU A 211 22.19 20.65 1.26
N ASN A 212 22.72 21.81 0.86
CA ASN A 212 23.58 21.94 -0.30
C ASN A 212 25.04 22.06 0.17
N PRO A 213 25.82 20.95 0.15
CA PRO A 213 27.15 20.95 0.72
C PRO A 213 28.18 21.65 -0.19
N ILE A 214 27.85 22.00 -1.44
CA ILE A 214 28.81 22.57 -2.39
C ILE A 214 28.74 24.11 -2.42
N ALA A 215 29.82 24.73 -2.90
CA ALA A 215 29.97 26.19 -3.00
C ALA A 215 29.26 26.81 -4.22
N GLN A 216 28.28 26.10 -4.80
CA GLN A 216 27.50 26.55 -5.96
C GLN A 216 26.02 26.31 -5.68
N LYS A 217 25.13 27.02 -6.38
CA LYS A 217 23.70 26.74 -6.32
C LYS A 217 23.44 25.32 -6.83
N GLY A 218 22.52 24.62 -6.18
CA GLY A 218 22.12 23.26 -6.55
C GLY A 218 20.63 23.07 -6.35
N GLN A 219 20.08 22.08 -7.04
CA GLN A 219 18.71 21.65 -6.86
C GLN A 219 18.70 20.31 -6.11
N VAL A 220 17.82 20.20 -5.11
CA VAL A 220 17.58 18.97 -4.36
C VAL A 220 16.13 18.58 -4.55
N GLU A 221 15.87 17.30 -4.74
CA GLU A 221 14.53 16.75 -4.80
C GLU A 221 14.26 15.88 -3.57
N ILE A 222 13.06 15.99 -3.02
CA ILE A 222 12.56 15.09 -1.97
C ILE A 222 11.28 14.41 -2.45
N ALA A 223 11.08 13.17 -2.02
CA ALA A 223 9.83 12.48 -2.23
C ALA A 223 8.82 12.83 -1.14
N LEU A 224 7.64 13.24 -1.59
CA LEU A 224 6.47 13.43 -0.74
C LEU A 224 5.49 12.26 -0.96
N PRO A 225 4.68 11.90 0.06
CA PRO A 225 3.72 10.81 -0.07
C PRO A 225 2.80 10.98 -1.29
N PRO A 226 2.83 10.07 -2.28
CA PRO A 226 2.06 10.23 -3.51
C PRO A 226 0.64 9.66 -3.36
N ASP A 227 -0.25 9.94 -4.31
CA ASP A 227 -1.45 9.10 -4.47
C ASP A 227 -1.07 7.70 -4.96
N THR A 228 -1.84 6.69 -4.56
CA THR A 228 -1.77 5.32 -5.11
C THR A 228 -3.17 4.82 -5.45
N ALA A 229 -3.27 3.57 -5.93
CA ALA A 229 -4.55 2.91 -6.13
C ALA A 229 -5.40 2.81 -4.85
N TYR A 230 -4.77 2.85 -3.68
CA TYR A 230 -5.42 2.66 -2.37
C TYR A 230 -5.22 3.84 -1.41
N GLN A 231 -4.52 4.90 -1.82
CA GLN A 231 -4.37 6.10 -1.00
C GLN A 231 -4.59 7.38 -1.79
N LYS A 232 -5.07 8.41 -1.09
CA LYS A 232 -5.21 9.77 -1.62
C LYS A 232 -4.67 10.79 -0.62
N VAL A 233 -3.77 11.64 -1.08
CA VAL A 233 -3.05 12.60 -0.25
C VAL A 233 -3.55 14.02 -0.47
N TYR A 234 -3.66 14.76 0.63
CA TYR A 234 -4.07 16.16 0.68
C TYR A 234 -2.99 16.97 1.40
N TYR A 235 -2.25 17.81 0.69
CA TYR A 235 -1.23 18.66 1.30
C TYR A 235 -1.85 19.97 1.80
N GLU A 236 -2.03 20.09 3.11
CA GLU A 236 -2.56 21.29 3.73
C GLU A 236 -1.55 22.44 3.69
N LYS A 237 -0.27 22.13 3.87
CA LYS A 237 0.81 23.11 3.87
C LYS A 237 2.15 22.46 3.53
N ILE A 238 2.95 23.12 2.70
CA ILE A 238 4.36 22.80 2.45
C ILE A 238 5.16 24.08 2.63
N GLU A 239 6.07 24.13 3.60
CA GLU A 239 6.87 25.30 3.91
C GLU A 239 8.36 24.96 4.06
N PRO A 240 9.27 25.58 3.27
CA PRO A 240 8.98 26.44 2.11
C PRO A 240 8.31 25.65 0.96
N GLN A 241 7.57 26.37 0.12
CA GLN A 241 6.94 25.78 -1.06
C GLN A 241 8.01 25.33 -2.07
N PRO A 242 7.87 24.17 -2.72
CA PRO A 242 8.80 23.73 -3.76
C PRO A 242 8.72 24.61 -5.01
N SER A 243 9.82 24.66 -5.77
CA SER A 243 9.87 25.38 -7.05
C SER A 243 9.05 24.67 -8.14
N ASN A 244 8.98 23.35 -8.07
CA ASN A 244 8.11 22.51 -8.89
C ASN A 244 7.89 21.14 -8.23
N MET A 245 6.83 20.44 -8.62
CA MET A 245 6.64 19.03 -8.29
C MET A 245 6.48 18.21 -9.58
N ARG A 246 7.10 17.04 -9.65
CA ARG A 246 7.03 16.14 -10.80
C ARG A 246 6.83 14.69 -10.38
N LEU A 247 6.35 13.88 -11.31
CA LEU A 247 6.32 12.42 -11.17
C LEU A 247 7.67 11.83 -11.60
N ASP A 248 8.07 10.73 -10.97
CA ASP A 248 9.03 9.80 -11.53
C ASP A 248 8.35 8.59 -12.21
N GLN A 249 9.15 7.61 -12.65
CA GLN A 249 8.65 6.43 -13.35
C GLN A 249 7.89 5.46 -12.44
N ASP A 250 8.16 5.48 -11.13
CA ASP A 250 7.54 4.58 -10.17
C ASP A 250 6.23 5.15 -9.59
N GLY A 251 5.99 6.45 -9.82
CA GLY A 251 4.79 7.18 -9.39
C GLY A 251 5.03 8.09 -8.18
N ASN A 252 6.28 8.28 -7.76
CA ASN A 252 6.60 9.17 -6.64
C ASN A 252 6.42 10.64 -7.02
N TRP A 253 5.99 11.43 -6.05
CA TRP A 253 5.86 12.88 -6.19
C TRP A 253 7.13 13.55 -5.67
N LEU A 254 7.95 14.07 -6.59
CA LEU A 254 9.24 14.65 -6.29
C LEU A 254 9.14 16.17 -6.28
N ALA A 255 9.33 16.76 -5.10
CA ALA A 255 9.32 18.19 -4.86
C ALA A 255 10.74 18.76 -4.97
N ALA A 256 10.94 19.73 -5.87
CA ALA A 256 12.23 20.33 -6.16
C ALA A 256 12.46 21.62 -5.34
N TYR A 257 13.70 21.78 -4.83
CA TYR A 257 14.14 22.92 -4.05
C TYR A 257 15.46 23.46 -4.57
N ASP A 258 15.47 24.75 -4.93
CA ASP A 258 16.68 25.45 -5.35
C ASP A 258 17.42 26.01 -4.13
N LEU A 259 18.55 25.41 -3.78
CA LEU A 259 19.33 25.77 -2.62
C LEU A 259 20.52 26.65 -3.00
N ALA A 260 20.71 27.74 -2.25
CA ALA A 260 21.91 28.55 -2.36
C ALA A 260 23.17 27.74 -1.96
N ALA A 261 24.34 28.23 -2.38
CA ALA A 261 25.61 27.62 -2.00
C ALA A 261 25.73 27.49 -0.48
N ARG A 262 26.10 26.31 0.04
CA ARG A 262 26.24 26.02 1.47
C ARG A 262 24.96 26.26 2.31
N ALA A 263 23.79 26.29 1.68
CA ALA A 263 22.52 26.50 2.38
C ALA A 263 22.01 25.23 3.04
N ARG A 264 21.33 25.40 4.17
CA ARG A 264 20.50 24.40 4.83
C ARG A 264 19.09 24.91 4.91
N VAL A 265 18.12 24.06 4.60
CA VAL A 265 16.70 24.40 4.58
C VAL A 265 15.93 23.26 5.19
N ASP A 266 15.14 23.56 6.22
CA ASP A 266 14.14 22.64 6.76
C ASP A 266 12.84 22.83 5.96
N VAL A 267 12.27 21.72 5.49
CA VAL A 267 10.96 21.69 4.85
C VAL A 267 9.99 20.97 5.77
N GLU A 268 8.87 21.61 6.08
CA GLU A 268 7.77 21.05 6.87
C GLU A 268 6.55 20.83 5.96
N VAL A 269 6.03 19.60 6.00
CA VAL A 269 4.91 19.15 5.17
C VAL A 269 3.79 18.68 6.07
N TYR A 270 2.66 19.36 6.00
CA TYR A 270 1.44 19.02 6.71
C TYR A 270 0.40 18.52 5.71
N GLY A 271 -0.28 17.44 6.07
CA GLY A 271 -1.36 16.95 5.26
C GLY A 271 -2.16 15.86 5.92
N THR A 272 -3.10 15.36 5.15
CA THR A 272 -3.96 14.25 5.52
C THR A 272 -3.98 13.24 4.37
N VAL A 273 -4.06 11.96 4.69
CA VAL A 273 -4.20 10.88 3.72
C VAL A 273 -5.47 10.08 4.03
N GLU A 274 -6.18 9.71 2.97
CA GLU A 274 -7.28 8.76 3.00
C GLU A 274 -6.80 7.44 2.43
N LEU A 275 -6.99 6.34 3.17
CA LEU A 275 -6.68 4.97 2.77
C LEU A 275 -7.98 4.22 2.46
N PHE A 276 -8.00 3.53 1.32
CA PHE A 276 -9.17 2.88 0.76
C PHE A 276 -8.92 1.37 0.65
N SER A 277 -9.93 0.58 0.97
CA SER A 277 -9.84 -0.88 0.82
C SER A 277 -10.04 -1.33 -0.63
N ALA A 278 -10.59 -0.45 -1.47
CA ALA A 278 -10.87 -0.69 -2.87
C ALA A 278 -10.07 0.25 -3.78
N LYS A 279 -9.75 -0.23 -4.98
CA LYS A 279 -9.04 0.52 -6.02
C LYS A 279 -9.78 1.82 -6.37
N ARG A 280 -9.06 2.94 -6.32
CA ARG A 280 -9.50 4.25 -6.80
C ARG A 280 -9.58 4.31 -8.32
N ARG A 281 -10.60 4.99 -8.85
CA ARG A 281 -10.87 5.07 -10.30
C ARG A 281 -9.95 6.03 -11.05
N GLU A 282 -9.37 7.02 -10.35
CA GLU A 282 -8.59 8.08 -11.00
C GLU A 282 -7.18 7.62 -11.39
N ILE A 283 -6.69 6.51 -10.83
CA ILE A 283 -5.33 6.03 -11.06
C ILE A 283 -5.26 5.21 -12.34
N ARG A 284 -4.53 5.74 -13.31
CA ARG A 284 -4.27 5.09 -14.60
C ARG A 284 -3.31 3.91 -14.43
N LYS A 285 -3.44 2.90 -15.30
CA LYS A 285 -2.47 1.81 -15.36
C LYS A 285 -1.08 2.30 -15.78
N PRO A 286 0.00 1.74 -15.21
CA PRO A 286 1.36 2.01 -15.66
C PRO A 286 1.55 1.63 -17.13
N ASP A 287 2.50 2.27 -17.79
CA ASP A 287 2.90 1.88 -19.13
C ASP A 287 3.76 0.59 -19.13
N GLU A 288 3.97 0.02 -20.31
CA GLU A 288 4.75 -1.21 -20.48
C GLU A 288 6.23 -1.03 -20.09
N GLN A 289 6.76 0.20 -20.21
CA GLN A 289 8.13 0.51 -19.85
C GLN A 289 8.32 0.44 -18.32
N VAL A 290 7.37 0.95 -17.54
CA VAL A 290 7.35 0.86 -16.07
C VAL A 290 7.22 -0.59 -15.64
N LEU A 291 6.30 -1.37 -16.24
CA LEU A 291 6.16 -2.80 -15.92
C LEU A 291 7.44 -3.57 -16.24
N SER A 292 8.09 -3.29 -17.38
CA SER A 292 9.36 -3.91 -17.76
C SER A 292 10.52 -3.50 -16.86
N ALA A 293 10.55 -2.26 -16.36
CA ALA A 293 11.55 -1.82 -15.39
C ALA A 293 11.42 -2.58 -14.06
N ASN A 294 10.18 -2.87 -13.65
CA ASN A 294 9.84 -3.63 -12.45
C ASN A 294 10.04 -5.15 -12.59
N LEU A 295 10.75 -5.61 -13.62
CA LEU A 295 11.22 -6.99 -13.77
C LEU A 295 12.75 -7.12 -13.63
N LYS A 296 13.47 -5.99 -13.56
CA LYS A 296 14.94 -5.99 -13.61
C LYS A 296 15.57 -6.29 -12.25
N ALA A 297 16.76 -6.88 -12.29
CA ALA A 297 17.61 -7.04 -11.12
C ALA A 297 18.16 -5.71 -10.60
N THR A 298 18.39 -5.65 -9.30
CA THR A 298 19.08 -4.55 -8.60
C THR A 298 20.09 -5.11 -7.60
N LYS A 299 20.65 -4.27 -6.72
CA LYS A 299 21.60 -4.72 -5.69
C LYS A 299 20.95 -5.69 -4.71
N TYR A 300 19.72 -5.40 -4.25
CA TYR A 300 19.00 -6.21 -3.26
C TYR A 300 17.98 -7.16 -3.87
N TRP A 301 17.54 -6.92 -5.10
CA TRP A 301 16.65 -7.82 -5.85
C TRP A 301 17.47 -8.57 -6.90
N GLN A 302 18.15 -9.63 -6.49
CA GLN A 302 19.08 -10.39 -7.36
C GLN A 302 18.33 -11.37 -8.27
N VAL A 303 17.47 -10.83 -9.14
CA VAL A 303 16.54 -11.57 -10.02
C VAL A 303 17.22 -12.64 -10.88
N ASP A 304 18.44 -12.36 -11.37
CA ASP A 304 19.18 -13.25 -12.27
C ASP A 304 19.95 -14.37 -11.54
N ASP A 305 19.94 -14.40 -10.21
CA ASP A 305 20.66 -15.43 -9.45
C ASP A 305 20.06 -16.83 -9.67
N PRO A 306 20.87 -17.89 -9.87
CA PRO A 306 20.37 -19.24 -10.11
C PRO A 306 19.41 -19.78 -9.02
N GLN A 307 19.61 -19.42 -7.76
CA GLN A 307 18.71 -19.84 -6.68
C GLN A 307 17.34 -19.17 -6.80
N ILE A 308 17.32 -17.86 -7.07
CA ILE A 308 16.09 -17.09 -7.26
C ILE A 308 15.33 -17.57 -8.50
N VAL A 309 16.05 -17.81 -9.61
CA VAL A 309 15.47 -18.35 -10.85
C VAL A 309 14.86 -19.74 -10.61
N SER A 310 15.52 -20.61 -9.84
CA SER A 310 14.99 -21.93 -9.50
C SER A 310 13.72 -21.85 -8.64
N LEU A 311 13.65 -20.91 -7.69
CA LEU A 311 12.46 -20.68 -6.88
C LEU A 311 11.30 -20.14 -7.73
N ALA A 312 11.58 -19.18 -8.61
CA ALA A 312 10.59 -18.60 -9.53
C ALA A 312 9.95 -19.67 -10.42
N GLN A 313 10.76 -20.58 -10.99
CA GLN A 313 10.28 -21.70 -11.80
C GLN A 313 9.37 -22.67 -11.02
N LYS A 314 9.60 -22.82 -9.72
CA LYS A 314 8.81 -23.70 -8.84
C LYS A 314 7.48 -23.06 -8.42
N LEU A 315 7.51 -21.79 -7.99
CA LEU A 315 6.39 -21.11 -7.32
C LEU A 315 5.43 -20.45 -8.32
N LYS A 316 5.95 -19.81 -9.38
CA LYS A 316 5.23 -19.27 -10.55
C LYS A 316 4.14 -18.20 -10.35
N ASN A 317 3.58 -18.04 -9.16
CA ASN A 317 2.47 -17.13 -8.90
C ASN A 317 2.66 -16.39 -7.56
N PRO A 318 2.06 -15.19 -7.40
CA PRO A 318 2.28 -14.37 -6.21
C PRO A 318 1.93 -15.07 -4.89
N LYS A 319 0.84 -15.85 -4.84
CA LYS A 319 0.42 -16.54 -3.60
C LYS A 319 1.43 -17.59 -3.15
N ALA A 320 1.89 -18.43 -4.06
CA ALA A 320 2.90 -19.43 -3.74
C ALA A 320 4.24 -18.81 -3.33
N ILE A 321 4.60 -17.66 -3.91
CA ILE A 321 5.79 -16.90 -3.53
C ILE A 321 5.64 -16.32 -2.13
N TYR A 322 4.49 -15.70 -1.85
CA TYR A 322 4.15 -15.16 -0.53
C TYR A 322 4.20 -16.24 0.56
N ASP A 323 3.54 -17.39 0.32
CA ASP A 323 3.54 -18.51 1.26
C ASP A 323 4.95 -19.04 1.52
N PHE A 324 5.76 -19.17 0.46
CA PHE A 324 7.15 -19.58 0.60
C PHE A 324 7.96 -18.59 1.45
N VAL A 325 7.78 -17.29 1.27
CA VAL A 325 8.49 -16.27 2.05
C VAL A 325 8.16 -16.40 3.54
N ILE A 326 6.87 -16.51 3.89
CA ILE A 326 6.42 -16.67 5.28
C ILE A 326 6.89 -17.98 5.89
N GLU A 327 6.83 -19.09 5.13
CA GLU A 327 7.28 -20.40 5.62
C GLU A 327 8.81 -20.50 5.76
N THR A 328 9.57 -19.63 5.09
CA THR A 328 11.04 -19.69 5.04
C THR A 328 11.70 -18.75 6.02
N LEU A 329 11.21 -17.52 6.15
CA LEU A 329 11.85 -16.48 6.95
C LEU A 329 11.28 -16.45 8.36
N THR A 330 12.06 -15.90 9.30
CA THR A 330 11.61 -15.63 10.66
C THR A 330 12.01 -14.22 11.04
N TYR A 331 11.07 -13.45 11.59
CA TYR A 331 11.30 -12.06 11.97
C TYR A 331 12.27 -11.91 13.16
N ASP A 332 13.34 -11.12 12.97
CA ASP A 332 14.34 -10.83 13.99
C ASP A 332 14.14 -9.43 14.60
N TYR A 333 13.43 -9.39 15.73
CA TYR A 333 13.16 -8.18 16.49
C TYR A 333 14.42 -7.43 16.94
N GLU A 334 15.53 -8.14 17.21
CA GLU A 334 16.78 -7.55 17.71
C GLU A 334 17.57 -6.81 16.60
N ARG A 335 17.26 -7.09 15.33
CA ARG A 335 17.81 -6.35 14.18
C ARG A 335 17.10 -5.03 13.92
N VAL A 336 15.94 -4.78 14.50
CA VAL A 336 15.18 -3.54 14.30
C VAL A 336 15.85 -2.39 15.07
N ARG A 337 16.82 -1.74 14.42
CA ARG A 337 17.58 -0.62 14.98
C ARG A 337 18.00 0.37 13.89
N PRO A 338 18.29 1.64 14.25
CA PRO A 338 18.80 2.61 13.29
C PRO A 338 20.06 2.12 12.58
N ASN A 339 20.17 2.41 11.27
CA ASN A 339 21.31 2.04 10.41
C ASN A 339 21.58 0.53 10.29
N VAL A 340 20.54 -0.32 10.41
CA VAL A 340 20.66 -1.75 10.10
C VAL A 340 21.03 -1.94 8.63
N GLU A 341 21.92 -2.90 8.36
CA GLU A 341 22.31 -3.29 7.01
C GLU A 341 21.21 -4.16 6.37
N ARG A 342 20.75 -3.78 5.18
CA ARG A 342 19.85 -4.57 4.34
C ARG A 342 20.61 -5.69 3.65
N LEU A 343 20.07 -6.91 3.73
CA LEU A 343 20.71 -8.13 3.23
C LEU A 343 20.31 -8.46 1.79
N GLY A 344 19.12 -8.02 1.36
CA GLY A 344 18.54 -8.39 0.06
C GLY A 344 18.04 -9.83 0.00
N ALA A 345 17.53 -10.24 -1.16
CA ALA A 345 16.88 -11.54 -1.34
C ALA A 345 17.82 -12.74 -1.09
N LEU A 346 19.05 -12.69 -1.60
CA LEU A 346 20.03 -13.75 -1.36
C LEU A 346 20.51 -13.80 0.09
N GLY A 347 20.66 -12.65 0.73
CA GLY A 347 20.98 -12.58 2.15
C GLY A 347 19.86 -13.16 3.01
N ALA A 348 18.60 -12.86 2.68
CA ALA A 348 17.43 -13.44 3.33
C ALA A 348 17.41 -14.98 3.24
N LEU A 349 17.76 -15.54 2.07
CA LEU A 349 17.86 -17.01 1.90
C LEU A 349 19.05 -17.62 2.65
N ALA A 350 20.15 -16.89 2.79
CA ALA A 350 21.35 -17.37 3.46
C ALA A 350 21.20 -17.38 4.99
N THR A 351 20.46 -16.42 5.55
CA THR A 351 20.19 -16.27 6.99
C THR A 351 18.69 -16.02 7.23
N PRO A 352 17.84 -17.04 7.02
CA PRO A 352 16.38 -16.88 7.09
C PRO A 352 15.86 -16.46 8.46
N GLU A 353 16.57 -16.80 9.53
CA GLU A 353 16.27 -16.46 10.92
C GLU A 353 16.62 -15.02 11.32
N SER A 354 17.25 -14.27 10.41
CA SER A 354 17.71 -12.90 10.64
C SER A 354 16.99 -11.90 9.75
N ALA A 355 15.72 -12.12 9.37
CA ALA A 355 14.99 -11.25 8.45
C ALA A 355 14.25 -10.13 9.18
N ILE A 356 14.22 -8.92 8.61
CA ILE A 356 13.26 -7.86 8.98
C ILE A 356 12.42 -7.49 7.75
N CYS A 357 11.50 -6.52 7.86
CA CYS A 357 10.54 -6.16 6.81
C CYS A 357 11.16 -5.97 5.41
N MET A 358 12.40 -5.45 5.34
CA MET A 358 13.16 -5.32 4.10
C MET A 358 13.46 -6.67 3.44
N GLU A 359 13.93 -7.67 4.19
CA GLU A 359 14.29 -8.99 3.64
C GLU A 359 13.07 -9.79 3.19
N PHE A 360 11.96 -9.71 3.93
CA PHE A 360 10.68 -10.28 3.52
C PHE A 360 10.21 -9.68 2.18
N THR A 361 10.28 -8.35 2.06
CA THR A 361 9.93 -7.61 0.84
C THR A 361 10.87 -7.94 -0.31
N ASP A 362 12.19 -7.98 -0.06
CA ASP A 362 13.21 -8.23 -1.07
C ASP A 362 13.11 -9.62 -1.67
N LEU A 363 12.93 -10.64 -0.83
CA LEU A 363 12.81 -12.01 -1.29
C LEU A 363 11.55 -12.19 -2.15
N PHE A 364 10.42 -11.63 -1.69
CA PHE A 364 9.19 -11.66 -2.47
C PHE A 364 9.37 -10.98 -3.84
N ILE A 365 9.96 -9.78 -3.89
CA ILE A 365 10.18 -9.03 -5.13
C ILE A 365 11.11 -9.79 -6.07
N ALA A 366 12.27 -10.26 -5.59
CA ALA A 366 13.25 -10.92 -6.43
C ALA A 366 12.69 -12.18 -7.10
N VAL A 367 11.97 -13.01 -6.34
CA VAL A 367 11.34 -14.24 -6.86
C VAL A 367 10.18 -13.90 -7.80
N SER A 368 9.36 -12.88 -7.48
CA SER A 368 8.26 -12.43 -8.35
C SER A 368 8.77 -11.92 -9.69
N ARG A 369 9.78 -11.05 -9.68
CA ARG A 369 10.41 -10.52 -10.89
C ARG A 369 11.02 -11.64 -11.74
N ALA A 370 11.71 -12.60 -11.12
CA ALA A 370 12.27 -13.76 -11.82
C ALA A 370 11.19 -14.69 -12.40
N ALA A 371 9.99 -14.69 -11.82
CA ALA A 371 8.83 -15.40 -12.35
C ALA A 371 8.09 -14.62 -13.47
N GLY A 372 8.58 -13.42 -13.84
CA GLY A 372 7.96 -12.56 -14.85
C GLY A 372 6.79 -11.72 -14.31
N ILE A 373 6.66 -11.60 -12.99
CA ILE A 373 5.63 -10.80 -12.32
C ILE A 373 6.26 -9.48 -11.89
N PRO A 374 5.85 -8.32 -12.45
CA PRO A 374 6.36 -7.03 -12.01
C PRO A 374 6.05 -6.85 -10.52
N ALA A 375 7.06 -6.50 -9.74
CA ALA A 375 6.93 -6.31 -8.29
C ALA A 375 7.81 -5.15 -7.82
N ARG A 376 7.39 -4.44 -6.78
CA ARG A 376 8.05 -3.23 -6.29
C ARG A 376 7.91 -3.12 -4.77
N GLU A 377 8.81 -2.38 -4.16
CA GLU A 377 8.75 -2.08 -2.72
C GLU A 377 7.94 -0.81 -2.49
N ILE A 378 7.16 -0.81 -1.43
CA ILE A 378 6.57 0.38 -0.84
C ILE A 378 7.23 0.60 0.52
N ASN A 379 7.60 1.84 0.81
CA ASN A 379 8.19 2.21 2.08
C ASN A 379 7.38 3.35 2.71
N GLY A 380 7.00 3.21 3.97
CA GLY A 380 6.09 4.16 4.61
C GLY A 380 5.81 3.88 6.09
N PHE A 381 4.68 4.38 6.57
CA PHE A 381 4.23 4.21 7.93
C PHE A 381 3.18 3.11 8.01
N ALA A 382 3.28 2.23 8.99
CA ALA A 382 2.27 1.19 9.24
C ALA A 382 1.87 1.21 10.72
N TYR A 383 0.59 1.44 11.01
CA TYR A 383 0.09 1.51 12.39
C TYR A 383 -0.15 0.11 12.96
N THR A 384 0.35 -0.16 14.16
CA THR A 384 0.09 -1.39 14.90
C THR A 384 0.00 -1.10 16.40
N GLU A 385 -0.79 -1.91 17.09
CA GLU A 385 -0.96 -1.83 18.55
C GLU A 385 0.05 -2.71 19.30
N ASN A 386 0.72 -3.63 18.60
CA ASN A 386 1.74 -4.47 19.20
C ASN A 386 3.07 -3.69 19.26
N PRO A 387 3.58 -3.36 20.46
CA PRO A 387 4.79 -2.54 20.63
C PRO A 387 6.06 -3.23 20.11
N GLU A 388 6.07 -4.56 19.93
CA GLU A 388 7.23 -5.31 19.41
C GLU A 388 7.39 -5.19 17.89
N ILE A 389 6.28 -5.03 17.17
CA ILE A 389 6.27 -4.80 15.71
C ILE A 389 5.96 -3.35 15.34
N GLU A 390 5.69 -2.51 16.33
CA GLU A 390 5.51 -1.08 16.11
C GLU A 390 6.75 -0.55 15.41
N PRO A 391 6.62 0.10 14.25
CA PRO A 391 7.74 0.82 13.70
C PRO A 391 8.22 1.73 14.82
N LEU A 392 9.51 1.68 15.16
CA LEU A 392 10.11 2.42 16.29
C LEU A 392 9.85 3.94 16.22
N SER A 393 9.07 4.43 15.25
CA SER A 393 8.51 5.76 15.04
C SER A 393 8.09 6.51 16.30
N LEU A 394 7.73 5.85 17.41
CA LEU A 394 7.52 6.52 18.70
C LEU A 394 8.78 7.20 19.25
N VAL A 395 9.96 6.63 18.97
CA VAL A 395 11.28 7.05 19.47
C VAL A 395 12.27 7.41 18.34
N ALA A 396 12.20 6.77 17.19
CA ALA A 396 13.05 6.97 16.00
C ALA A 396 12.26 6.71 14.72
N ASP A 397 12.49 7.42 13.60
CA ASP A 397 11.72 7.24 12.35
C ASP A 397 12.06 5.93 11.61
N VAL A 398 11.80 4.78 12.23
CA VAL A 398 11.82 3.48 11.57
C VAL A 398 10.51 3.31 10.83
N LEU A 399 10.63 3.09 9.53
CA LEU A 399 9.53 2.89 8.60
C LEU A 399 9.29 1.41 8.36
N HIS A 400 8.15 1.09 7.78
CA HIS A 400 7.80 -0.25 7.33
C HIS A 400 8.00 -0.38 5.82
N SER A 401 8.34 -1.60 5.38
CA SER A 401 8.55 -1.95 3.98
C SER A 401 7.68 -3.15 3.64
N TRP A 402 6.92 -3.05 2.55
CA TRP A 402 6.06 -4.12 2.05
C TRP A 402 6.05 -4.16 0.53
N PRO A 403 5.84 -5.34 -0.10
CA PRO A 403 5.81 -5.45 -1.55
C PRO A 403 4.43 -5.14 -2.16
N GLU A 404 4.46 -4.64 -3.39
CA GLU A 404 3.35 -4.68 -4.33
C GLU A 404 3.71 -5.57 -5.53
N TYR A 405 2.75 -6.34 -6.04
CA TYR A 405 2.88 -7.03 -7.33
C TYR A 405 1.84 -6.49 -8.33
N TRP A 406 2.16 -6.53 -9.61
CA TRP A 406 1.21 -6.15 -10.66
C TRP A 406 0.28 -7.32 -10.98
N ASP A 407 -1.01 -7.11 -10.74
CA ASP A 407 -2.07 -8.02 -11.19
C ASP A 407 -2.56 -7.56 -12.57
N SER A 408 -2.24 -8.36 -13.59
CA SER A 408 -2.59 -8.06 -14.98
C SER A 408 -4.08 -8.15 -15.26
N ASP A 409 -4.82 -8.99 -14.53
CA ASP A 409 -6.24 -9.23 -14.76
C ASP A 409 -7.08 -8.09 -14.16
N ARG A 410 -6.66 -7.58 -13.00
CA ARG A 410 -7.28 -6.42 -12.32
C ARG A 410 -6.70 -5.07 -12.76
N GLU A 411 -5.65 -5.09 -13.57
CA GLU A 411 -4.84 -3.93 -13.97
C GLU A 411 -4.50 -3.02 -12.78
N VAL A 412 -3.98 -3.59 -11.70
CA VAL A 412 -3.67 -2.86 -10.46
C VAL A 412 -2.42 -3.41 -9.77
N TRP A 413 -1.66 -2.53 -9.12
CA TRP A 413 -0.63 -2.93 -8.16
C TRP A 413 -1.32 -3.37 -6.88
N VAL A 414 -1.12 -4.61 -6.47
CA VAL A 414 -1.76 -5.21 -5.30
C VAL A 414 -0.74 -5.22 -4.16
N PRO A 415 -0.98 -4.47 -3.08
CA PRO A 415 -0.11 -4.52 -1.93
C PRO A 415 -0.41 -5.77 -1.10
N ILE A 416 0.65 -6.36 -0.56
CA ILE A 416 0.60 -7.48 0.36
C ILE A 416 1.65 -7.27 1.45
N ASP A 417 1.54 -7.98 2.57
CA ASP A 417 2.55 -7.90 3.63
C ASP A 417 2.93 -9.29 4.18
N PRO A 418 4.04 -9.89 3.72
CA PRO A 418 4.52 -11.16 4.26
C PRO A 418 5.15 -11.01 5.64
N THR A 419 5.61 -9.81 6.02
CA THR A 419 6.19 -9.55 7.34
C THR A 419 5.10 -9.60 8.40
N TRP A 420 4.00 -8.89 8.20
CA TRP A 420 2.92 -8.86 9.17
C TRP A 420 2.15 -10.18 9.24
N ALA A 421 2.07 -10.94 8.16
CA ALA A 421 1.49 -12.28 8.24
C ALA A 421 2.30 -13.22 9.16
N ASP A 422 3.63 -13.14 9.14
CA ASP A 422 4.50 -13.88 10.07
C ASP A 422 4.28 -13.39 11.52
N THR A 423 4.31 -12.08 11.75
CA THR A 423 4.33 -11.52 13.11
C THR A 423 2.97 -11.37 13.80
N THR A 424 1.86 -11.57 13.08
CA THR A 424 0.49 -11.46 13.63
C THR A 424 -0.21 -12.81 13.77
N GLY A 425 0.52 -13.91 13.75
CA GLY A 425 -0.04 -15.27 13.93
C GLY A 425 -0.83 -15.76 12.71
N GLY A 426 -0.46 -15.33 11.50
CA GLY A 426 -1.05 -15.81 10.25
C GLY A 426 -2.32 -15.08 9.83
N VAL A 427 -2.48 -13.80 10.20
CA VAL A 427 -3.48 -12.93 9.57
C VAL A 427 -3.17 -12.83 8.09
N ASP A 428 -4.22 -12.88 7.27
CA ASP A 428 -4.08 -12.88 5.82
C ASP A 428 -3.89 -11.46 5.28
N PHE A 429 -2.64 -11.12 4.97
CA PHE A 429 -2.27 -9.89 4.28
C PHE A 429 -1.99 -10.11 2.78
N PHE A 430 -2.42 -11.25 2.21
CA PHE A 430 -2.25 -11.51 0.78
C PHE A 430 -3.48 -11.07 -0.03
N HIS A 431 -4.68 -11.45 0.42
CA HIS A 431 -5.90 -11.17 -0.34
C HIS A 431 -6.30 -9.70 -0.20
N GLN A 432 -6.03 -9.09 0.95
CA GLN A 432 -6.26 -7.68 1.16
C GLN A 432 -5.31 -7.13 2.23
N LEU A 433 -4.63 -6.04 1.91
CA LEU A 433 -3.91 -5.25 2.90
C LEU A 433 -4.93 -4.46 3.75
N ASP A 434 -4.61 -4.26 5.01
CA ASP A 434 -5.43 -3.45 5.92
C ASP A 434 -5.42 -1.95 5.57
N LEU A 435 -6.11 -1.15 6.39
CA LEU A 435 -6.17 0.31 6.26
C LEU A 435 -5.20 1.02 7.22
N ARG A 436 -4.09 0.38 7.56
CA ARG A 436 -3.08 0.91 8.50
C ARG A 436 -1.76 1.26 7.82
N HIS A 437 -1.61 0.93 6.53
CA HIS A 437 -0.43 1.18 5.73
C HIS A 437 -0.52 2.49 4.92
N PHE A 438 0.26 3.48 5.33
CA PHE A 438 0.40 4.76 4.65
C PHE A 438 1.74 4.81 3.89
N ALA A 439 1.68 4.75 2.55
CA ALA A 439 2.86 4.75 1.70
C ALA A 439 3.49 6.15 1.57
N PHE A 440 4.80 6.24 1.83
CA PHE A 440 5.56 7.48 1.62
C PHE A 440 6.27 7.50 0.27
N VAL A 441 6.86 6.37 -0.13
CA VAL A 441 7.57 6.22 -1.41
C VAL A 441 7.37 4.84 -2.01
N ILE A 442 7.61 4.77 -3.31
CA ILE A 442 7.52 3.59 -4.15
C ILE A 442 8.90 3.36 -4.77
N HIS A 443 9.45 2.17 -4.57
CA HIS A 443 10.74 1.73 -5.10
C HIS A 443 10.50 0.64 -6.14
N GLY A 444 10.55 0.98 -7.43
CA GLY A 444 10.39 0.02 -8.52
C GLY A 444 11.64 -0.09 -9.36
N SER A 445 12.01 1.03 -9.99
CA SER A 445 13.20 1.16 -10.83
C SER A 445 14.52 1.17 -10.06
N SER A 446 14.48 1.58 -8.79
CA SER A 446 15.59 1.56 -7.84
C SER A 446 15.15 0.89 -6.55
N ASP A 447 16.07 0.17 -5.91
CA ASP A 447 15.90 -0.43 -4.59
C ASP A 447 16.28 0.51 -3.44
N GLU A 448 16.72 1.74 -3.71
CA GLU A 448 17.11 2.70 -2.66
C GLU A 448 16.51 4.09 -2.82
N LYS A 449 16.06 4.46 -4.02
CA LYS A 449 15.65 5.83 -4.36
C LYS A 449 14.21 5.86 -4.88
N PRO A 450 13.48 6.95 -4.60
CA PRO A 450 13.87 8.12 -3.79
C PRO A 450 13.82 7.85 -2.27
N TYR A 451 14.57 8.59 -1.46
CA TYR A 451 14.53 8.36 -0.01
C TYR A 451 13.19 8.80 0.61
N PRO A 452 12.61 8.00 1.53
CA PRO A 452 11.37 8.31 2.21
C PRO A 452 11.52 9.43 3.24
N ALA A 453 10.38 9.99 3.67
CA ALA A 453 10.32 10.90 4.80
C ALA A 453 10.98 10.27 6.05
N GLY A 454 11.70 11.05 6.86
CA GLY A 454 12.48 10.52 7.99
C GLY A 454 13.91 10.07 7.64
N SER A 455 14.26 9.87 6.36
CA SER A 455 15.65 9.58 5.96
C SER A 455 16.55 10.82 5.89
N TYR A 456 15.97 12.02 5.89
CA TYR A 456 16.67 13.30 5.71
C TYR A 456 17.16 13.85 7.06
N LYS A 457 18.06 13.12 7.73
CA LYS A 457 18.61 13.51 9.04
C LYS A 457 19.89 14.33 8.90
N LEU A 458 20.03 15.38 9.71
CA LEU A 458 21.28 16.13 9.88
C LEU A 458 21.74 16.08 11.35
N GLY A 459 23.02 15.75 11.58
CA GLY A 459 23.65 15.77 12.91
C GLY A 459 23.85 14.41 13.57
N LEU A 460 24.51 14.41 14.73
CA LEU A 460 24.89 13.18 15.48
C LEU A 460 23.75 12.61 16.34
N TYR A 461 22.68 13.39 16.58
CA TYR A 461 21.53 13.02 17.41
C TYR A 461 20.25 13.13 16.58
N PRO A 462 19.81 12.04 15.93
CA PRO A 462 18.61 12.09 15.08
C PRO A 462 17.37 12.43 15.92
N GLN A 463 16.63 13.45 15.48
CA GLN A 463 15.33 13.82 16.03
C GLN A 463 14.22 13.03 15.33
N LYS A 464 13.01 13.00 15.90
CA LYS A 464 11.82 12.46 15.23
C LYS A 464 11.30 13.49 14.21
N ASP A 465 11.20 13.11 12.95
CA ASP A 465 10.76 13.97 11.84
C ASP A 465 9.46 13.47 11.18
N VAL A 466 9.02 12.26 11.51
CA VAL A 466 7.78 11.67 11.00
C VAL A 466 6.75 11.62 12.13
N PHE A 467 5.65 12.34 11.95
CA PHE A 467 4.51 12.31 12.87
C PHE A 467 3.27 11.93 12.10
N VAL A 468 2.70 10.76 12.40
CA VAL A 468 1.45 10.27 11.83
C VAL A 468 0.49 9.94 12.98
N ARG A 469 -0.78 10.32 12.82
CA ARG A 469 -1.84 10.04 13.80
C ARG A 469 -3.18 9.88 13.08
N PHE A 470 -4.13 9.22 13.72
CA PHE A 470 -5.50 9.17 13.19
C PHE A 470 -6.06 10.58 12.97
N GLY A 471 -6.62 10.79 11.79
CA GLY A 471 -7.19 12.05 11.35
C GLY A 471 -8.69 12.14 11.61
N GLN A 472 -9.32 13.12 10.97
CA GLN A 472 -10.77 13.31 10.95
C GLN A 472 -11.22 13.49 9.49
N PRO A 473 -12.49 13.18 9.16
CA PRO A 473 -13.05 13.41 7.84
C PRO A 473 -12.77 14.82 7.32
N LEU A 474 -12.12 14.90 6.15
CA LEU A 474 -11.83 16.18 5.51
C LEU A 474 -13.12 16.81 4.98
N LYS A 475 -13.24 18.13 5.13
CA LYS A 475 -14.20 18.89 4.31
C LYS A 475 -13.77 18.78 2.86
N VAL A 476 -14.70 18.88 1.90
CA VAL A 476 -14.39 18.79 0.46
C VAL A 476 -13.25 19.76 0.10
N ILE A 477 -12.07 19.21 -0.17
CA ILE A 477 -10.87 19.93 -0.59
C ILE A 477 -10.69 19.70 -2.11
N THR A 478 -10.66 20.79 -2.87
CA THR A 478 -10.47 20.76 -4.33
C THR A 478 -9.39 21.73 -4.75
N SER A 479 -8.56 21.33 -5.71
CA SER A 479 -7.62 22.23 -6.37
C SER A 479 -8.31 23.04 -7.47
N LYS A 480 -8.02 24.35 -7.51
CA LYS A 480 -8.44 25.24 -8.59
C LYS A 480 -7.20 25.63 -9.40
N PRO A 481 -7.07 25.16 -10.65
CA PRO A 481 -5.93 25.49 -11.48
C PRO A 481 -5.93 26.98 -11.83
N GLN A 482 -4.76 27.54 -12.11
CA GLN A 482 -4.57 28.91 -12.57
C GLN A 482 -3.94 28.89 -13.96
N VAL A 483 -4.48 29.66 -14.90
CA VAL A 483 -3.99 29.74 -16.28
C VAL A 483 -3.43 31.13 -16.52
N LEU A 484 -2.17 31.19 -16.94
CA LEU A 484 -1.48 32.40 -17.36
C LEU A 484 -1.15 32.29 -18.85
N VAL A 485 -1.48 33.34 -19.61
CA VAL A 485 -1.26 33.38 -21.06
C VAL A 485 -0.42 34.61 -21.38
N GLU A 486 0.75 34.40 -21.98
CA GLU A 486 1.68 35.46 -22.34
C GLU A 486 2.01 35.40 -23.83
N LEU A 487 1.96 36.55 -24.51
CA LEU A 487 2.46 36.67 -25.87
C LEU A 487 3.96 36.98 -25.85
N LYS A 488 4.78 36.01 -26.25
CA LYS A 488 6.22 36.21 -26.35
C LYS A 488 6.59 36.56 -27.78
N SER A 489 6.98 37.83 -27.99
CA SER A 489 7.55 38.26 -29.26
C SER A 489 8.89 37.57 -29.45
N SER A 490 9.04 36.83 -30.55
CA SER A 490 10.32 36.34 -31.01
C SER A 490 11.18 37.48 -31.57
N LEU A 491 12.44 37.19 -31.88
CA LEU A 491 13.26 38.07 -32.72
C LEU A 491 12.51 38.42 -34.01
N VAL A 492 12.84 39.57 -34.60
CA VAL A 492 12.24 40.03 -35.86
C VAL A 492 12.35 38.93 -36.92
N PHE A 493 11.25 38.70 -37.66
CA PHE A 493 11.10 37.67 -38.72
C PHE A 493 10.97 36.22 -38.24
N LEU A 494 10.96 35.96 -36.94
CA LEU A 494 10.51 34.68 -36.40
C LEU A 494 9.00 34.74 -36.06
N PRO A 495 8.29 33.59 -36.08
CA PRO A 495 6.91 33.53 -35.62
C PRO A 495 6.87 33.77 -34.10
N PRO A 496 6.01 34.68 -33.59
CA PRO A 496 5.83 34.81 -32.16
C PRO A 496 5.17 33.55 -31.60
N LYS A 497 5.21 33.41 -30.28
CA LYS A 497 4.57 32.30 -29.60
C LYS A 497 3.66 32.80 -28.50
N VAL A 498 2.53 32.12 -28.34
CA VAL A 498 1.73 32.17 -27.12
C VAL A 498 2.34 31.18 -26.17
N VAL A 499 2.76 31.65 -25.00
CA VAL A 499 3.20 30.81 -23.89
C VAL A 499 2.03 30.67 -22.95
N VAL A 500 1.56 29.44 -22.77
CA VAL A 500 0.49 29.09 -21.84
C VAL A 500 1.12 28.39 -20.66
N LYS A 501 0.99 28.98 -19.47
CA LYS A 501 1.44 28.38 -18.21
C LYS A 501 0.22 28.05 -17.35
N VAL A 502 0.02 26.76 -17.10
CA VAL A 502 -1.04 26.28 -16.19
C VAL A 502 -0.38 25.86 -14.88
N MET A 503 -0.93 26.30 -13.76
CA MET A 503 -0.40 26.05 -12.42
C MET A 503 -1.47 25.38 -11.54
N ASN A 504 -1.08 24.41 -10.72
CA ASN A 504 -1.93 23.85 -9.69
C ASN A 504 -1.43 24.36 -8.32
N PRO A 505 -1.92 25.50 -7.80
CA PRO A 505 -1.54 25.97 -6.47
C PRO A 505 -2.25 25.21 -5.35
N GLY A 506 -3.15 24.30 -5.69
CA GLY A 506 -4.02 23.62 -4.74
C GLY A 506 -3.36 22.41 -4.07
N PRO A 507 -4.02 21.90 -3.01
CA PRO A 507 -3.47 20.86 -2.13
C PRO A 507 -3.59 19.42 -2.68
N VAL A 508 -4.31 19.23 -3.79
CA VAL A 508 -4.60 17.90 -4.37
C VAL A 508 -4.23 17.81 -5.85
N ALA A 509 -3.91 16.61 -6.31
CA ALA A 509 -3.71 16.33 -7.72
C ALA A 509 -5.03 16.43 -8.50
N ILE A 510 -4.93 16.85 -9.76
CA ILE A 510 -6.05 16.86 -10.70
C ILE A 510 -5.71 15.85 -11.80
N TYR A 511 -6.64 14.93 -12.07
CA TYR A 511 -6.45 13.84 -13.02
C TYR A 511 -7.27 14.05 -14.29
N ASN A 512 -6.83 13.43 -15.39
CA ASN A 512 -7.59 13.34 -16.66
C ASN A 512 -8.11 14.70 -17.14
N SER A 513 -7.23 15.69 -17.19
CA SER A 513 -7.53 17.06 -17.61
C SER A 513 -7.03 17.30 -19.02
N THR A 514 -7.62 18.25 -19.74
CA THR A 514 -7.18 18.62 -21.09
C THR A 514 -6.99 20.13 -21.19
N GLN A 515 -5.85 20.54 -21.75
CA GLN A 515 -5.57 21.93 -22.09
C GLN A 515 -5.91 22.17 -23.57
N GLN A 516 -6.81 23.11 -23.84
CA GLN A 516 -7.20 23.49 -25.19
C GLN A 516 -6.86 24.96 -25.45
N VAL A 517 -6.22 25.25 -26.58
CA VAL A 517 -5.88 26.60 -27.01
C VAL A 517 -6.63 26.93 -28.29
N TYR A 518 -7.27 28.10 -28.31
CA TYR A 518 -8.07 28.61 -29.42
C TYR A 518 -7.55 29.96 -29.89
N PHE A 519 -7.50 30.15 -31.21
CA PHE A 519 -7.25 31.42 -31.89
C PHE A 519 -8.53 31.84 -32.63
N ASP A 520 -9.12 32.97 -32.26
CA ASP A 520 -10.35 33.50 -32.89
C ASP A 520 -11.45 32.42 -33.08
N ASP A 521 -11.61 31.56 -32.07
CA ASP A 521 -12.56 30.42 -31.99
C ASP A 521 -12.15 29.12 -32.69
N GLN A 522 -11.01 29.08 -33.40
CA GLN A 522 -10.45 27.83 -33.92
C GLN A 522 -9.49 27.19 -32.92
N MET A 523 -9.71 25.92 -32.58
CA MET A 523 -8.79 25.16 -31.74
C MET A 523 -7.49 24.90 -32.52
N VAL A 524 -6.36 25.26 -31.92
CA VAL A 524 -5.02 25.15 -32.54
C VAL A 524 -4.12 24.17 -31.81
N GLN A 525 -4.42 23.85 -30.55
CA GLN A 525 -3.69 22.85 -29.78
C GLN A 525 -4.62 22.23 -28.73
N GLU A 526 -4.46 20.92 -28.54
CA GLU A 526 -5.06 20.14 -27.46
C GLU A 526 -3.95 19.29 -26.83
N VAL A 527 -3.82 19.34 -25.51
CA VAL A 527 -2.82 18.60 -24.74
C VAL A 527 -3.50 17.92 -23.56
N ASP A 528 -3.43 16.60 -23.52
CA ASP A 528 -3.89 15.84 -22.36
C ASP A 528 -2.89 15.92 -21.21
N VAL A 529 -3.42 16.11 -20.01
CA VAL A 529 -2.67 16.22 -18.76
C VAL A 529 -3.22 15.15 -17.83
N ASP A 530 -2.56 13.99 -17.85
CA ASP A 530 -2.96 12.82 -17.07
C ASP A 530 -2.89 13.09 -15.57
N ASN A 531 -1.75 13.60 -15.11
CA ASN A 531 -1.45 13.84 -13.70
C ASN A 531 -0.99 15.27 -13.49
N PHE A 532 -1.87 16.12 -12.96
CA PHE A 532 -1.53 17.50 -12.61
C PHE A 532 -1.34 17.66 -11.11
N LEU A 533 -0.11 17.46 -10.66
CA LEU A 533 0.24 17.36 -9.25
C LEU A 533 0.03 18.67 -8.47
N PRO A 534 -0.15 18.61 -7.14
CA PRO A 534 -0.09 19.79 -6.27
C PRO A 534 1.17 20.62 -6.48
N PHE A 535 1.06 21.94 -6.39
CA PHE A 535 2.18 22.89 -6.52
C PHE A 535 3.04 22.74 -7.79
N SER A 536 2.52 22.10 -8.82
CA SER A 536 3.21 21.92 -10.11
C SER A 536 2.77 22.95 -11.13
N ALA A 537 3.60 23.16 -12.16
CA ALA A 537 3.28 23.99 -13.29
C ALA A 537 3.67 23.31 -14.61
N ILE A 538 2.80 23.41 -15.61
CA ILE A 538 3.08 22.99 -16.99
C ILE A 538 3.14 24.23 -17.88
N THR A 539 4.03 24.19 -18.87
CA THR A 539 4.17 25.26 -19.86
C THR A 539 4.08 24.66 -21.25
N SER A 540 3.26 25.26 -22.11
CA SER A 540 3.11 24.90 -23.51
C SER A 540 3.25 26.13 -24.39
N ASP A 541 3.85 25.92 -25.56
CA ASP A 541 4.08 26.97 -26.56
C ASP A 541 3.21 26.69 -27.78
N VAL A 542 2.47 27.71 -28.24
CA VAL A 542 1.74 27.68 -29.50
C VAL A 542 2.27 28.77 -30.43
N ALA A 543 2.84 28.36 -31.56
CA ALA A 543 3.36 29.30 -32.55
C ALA A 543 2.20 29.96 -33.32
N ILE A 544 2.30 31.28 -33.53
CA ILE A 544 1.41 32.00 -34.45
C ILE A 544 2.10 32.06 -35.81
N ALA A 545 1.38 31.70 -36.87
CA ALA A 545 1.91 31.75 -38.22
C ALA A 545 2.41 33.17 -38.56
N PHE A 546 3.69 33.27 -38.95
CA PHE A 546 4.30 34.56 -39.26
C PHE A 546 3.60 35.23 -40.46
N SER A 547 3.40 36.54 -40.36
CA SER A 547 2.95 37.39 -41.46
C SER A 547 3.49 38.80 -41.25
N LEU A 548 4.07 39.40 -42.29
CA LEU A 548 4.65 40.75 -42.25
C LEU A 548 3.65 41.81 -41.76
N LEU A 549 2.41 41.73 -42.26
CA LEU A 549 1.29 42.61 -41.89
C LEU A 549 0.41 42.06 -40.76
N ALA A 550 0.90 41.04 -40.03
CA ALA A 550 0.15 40.36 -38.96
C ALA A 550 -1.27 39.88 -39.36
N VAL A 551 -1.47 39.49 -40.63
CA VAL A 551 -2.77 39.02 -41.15
C VAL A 551 -3.24 37.78 -40.40
N ASN A 552 -2.30 36.85 -40.18
CA ASN A 552 -2.53 35.57 -39.49
C ASN A 552 -2.49 35.68 -37.96
N TYR A 553 -2.37 36.89 -37.40
CA TYR A 553 -2.43 37.03 -35.95
C TYR A 553 -3.86 36.86 -35.47
N PRO A 554 -4.09 36.09 -34.40
CA PRO A 554 -5.40 36.08 -33.77
C PRO A 554 -5.73 37.48 -33.24
N LYS A 555 -7.02 37.81 -33.18
CA LYS A 555 -7.53 38.94 -32.37
C LYS A 555 -7.60 38.55 -30.90
N GLN A 556 -7.98 37.30 -30.62
CA GLN A 556 -8.09 36.75 -29.28
C GLN A 556 -7.45 35.36 -29.18
N VAL A 557 -6.80 35.13 -28.05
CA VAL A 557 -6.32 33.80 -27.66
C VAL A 557 -7.12 33.36 -26.45
N ARG A 558 -7.81 32.23 -26.57
CA ARG A 558 -8.61 31.64 -25.50
C ARG A 558 -8.01 30.30 -25.10
N VAL A 559 -7.74 30.14 -23.82
CA VAL A 559 -7.21 28.90 -23.24
C VAL A 559 -8.24 28.34 -22.27
N ILE A 560 -8.56 27.06 -22.44
CA ILE A 560 -9.44 26.30 -21.55
C ILE A 560 -8.60 25.22 -20.88
N PHE A 561 -8.70 25.14 -19.56
CA PHE A 561 -8.17 24.03 -18.77
C PHE A 561 -9.22 23.62 -17.74
N ASN A 562 -9.84 22.45 -17.93
CA ASN A 562 -11.03 22.03 -17.18
C ASN A 562 -12.14 23.10 -17.22
N ASN A 563 -12.47 23.68 -16.06
CA ASN A 563 -13.50 24.71 -15.91
C ASN A 563 -12.93 26.14 -16.02
N GLU A 564 -11.61 26.30 -16.07
CA GLU A 564 -10.97 27.61 -16.20
C GLU A 564 -10.90 28.01 -17.67
N ASN A 565 -11.28 29.26 -17.94
CA ASN A 565 -11.33 29.82 -19.29
C ASN A 565 -10.73 31.23 -19.26
N VAL A 566 -9.53 31.37 -19.81
CA VAL A 566 -8.80 32.64 -19.87
C VAL A 566 -8.72 33.09 -21.31
N THR A 567 -9.13 34.34 -21.56
CA THR A 567 -9.06 34.96 -22.89
C THR A 567 -8.21 36.23 -22.80
N ILE A 568 -7.25 36.36 -23.71
CA ILE A 568 -6.45 37.58 -23.89
C ILE A 568 -6.68 38.16 -25.29
N GLU A 569 -6.71 39.49 -25.37
CA GLU A 569 -6.72 40.18 -26.65
C GLU A 569 -5.30 40.42 -27.17
N VAL A 570 -5.09 40.16 -28.45
CA VAL A 570 -3.79 40.32 -29.12
C VAL A 570 -3.83 41.57 -30.00
N SER A 571 -2.96 42.54 -29.70
CA SER A 571 -2.85 43.78 -30.45
C SER A 571 -2.05 43.60 -31.75
N LYS A 572 -2.76 43.53 -32.88
CA LYS A 572 -2.15 43.45 -34.22
C LYS A 572 -1.27 44.66 -34.54
N SER A 573 -1.66 45.85 -34.07
CA SER A 573 -0.98 47.11 -34.41
C SER A 573 0.44 47.18 -33.86
N GLN A 574 0.67 46.72 -32.63
CA GLN A 574 2.01 46.69 -32.01
C GLN A 574 2.99 45.79 -32.79
N THR A 575 2.52 44.65 -33.29
CA THR A 575 3.32 43.74 -34.10
C THR A 575 3.68 44.37 -35.44
N ILE A 576 2.69 44.97 -36.13
CA ILE A 576 2.91 45.62 -37.43
C ILE A 576 3.96 46.73 -37.29
N ILE A 577 3.86 47.56 -36.25
CA ILE A 577 4.83 48.63 -35.97
C ILE A 577 6.24 48.05 -35.80
N THR A 578 6.38 47.00 -34.98
CA THR A 578 7.69 46.36 -34.72
C THR A 578 8.31 45.78 -35.99
N ASN A 579 7.51 45.08 -36.81
CA ASN A 579 7.96 44.53 -38.08
C ASN A 579 8.39 45.64 -39.05
N LEU A 580 7.60 46.71 -39.18
CA LEU A 580 7.92 47.84 -40.06
C LEU A 580 9.21 48.56 -39.63
N ILE A 581 9.39 48.82 -38.33
CA ILE A 581 10.62 49.43 -37.80
C ILE A 581 11.83 48.58 -38.19
N ALA A 582 11.73 47.26 -38.02
CA ALA A 582 12.85 46.38 -38.32
C ALA A 582 13.17 46.29 -39.83
N ILE A 583 12.15 46.33 -40.69
CA ILE A 583 12.35 46.46 -42.15
C ILE A 583 13.07 47.77 -42.47
N VAL A 584 12.64 48.89 -41.87
CA VAL A 584 13.29 50.19 -42.06
C VAL A 584 14.74 50.15 -41.61
N LEU A 585 15.04 49.55 -40.45
CA LEU A 585 16.42 49.38 -39.98
C LEU A 585 17.26 48.52 -40.92
N ILE A 586 16.70 47.45 -41.48
CA ILE A 586 17.39 46.62 -42.49
C ILE A 586 17.64 47.41 -43.76
N ILE A 587 16.67 48.19 -44.24
CA ILE A 587 16.84 49.04 -45.43
C ILE A 587 17.94 50.07 -45.17
N ILE A 588 17.93 50.74 -44.01
CA ILE A 588 18.99 51.69 -43.61
C ILE A 588 20.34 50.99 -43.59
N PHE A 589 20.43 49.80 -43.00
CA PHE A 589 21.66 49.02 -42.93
C PHE A 589 22.19 48.65 -44.33
N ILE A 590 21.32 48.19 -45.23
CA ILE A 590 21.66 47.88 -46.63
C ILE A 590 22.13 49.14 -47.36
N VAL A 591 21.44 50.27 -47.18
CA VAL A 591 21.81 51.56 -47.79
C VAL A 591 23.17 52.03 -47.27
N VAL A 592 23.43 51.93 -45.96
CA VAL A 592 24.72 52.26 -45.36
C VAL A 592 25.83 51.38 -45.94
N ILE A 593 25.63 50.06 -46.03
CA ILE A 593 26.58 49.14 -46.66
C ILE A 593 26.83 49.51 -48.12
N ALA A 594 25.79 49.81 -48.88
CA ALA A 594 25.90 50.21 -50.27
C ALA A 594 26.69 51.52 -50.42
N LEU A 595 26.41 52.52 -49.57
CA LEU A 595 27.14 53.81 -49.56
C LEU A 595 28.61 53.65 -49.16
N VAL A 596 28.91 52.75 -48.22
CA VAL A 596 30.29 52.40 -47.83
C VAL A 596 31.01 51.70 -48.98
N ARG A 597 30.38 50.71 -49.64
CA ARG A 597 30.95 50.00 -50.81
C ARG A 597 31.19 50.94 -52.00
N LEU A 598 30.29 51.89 -52.22
CA LEU A 598 30.40 52.91 -53.27
C LEU A 598 31.34 54.08 -52.89
N LYS A 599 32.04 54.01 -51.75
CA LYS A 599 32.92 55.06 -51.21
C LYS A 599 32.24 56.43 -50.99
N LYS A 600 30.90 56.44 -50.93
CA LYS A 600 30.09 57.64 -50.66
C LYS A 600 29.90 57.92 -49.18
N LEU A 601 30.21 56.94 -48.31
CA LEU A 601 30.31 57.10 -46.86
C LEU A 601 31.70 56.62 -46.39
N LYS A 602 32.42 57.45 -45.63
CA LYS A 602 33.63 57.03 -44.91
C LYS A 602 33.23 56.65 -43.49
N LEU A 603 33.32 55.37 -43.15
CA LEU A 603 33.23 54.95 -41.76
C LEU A 603 34.47 55.49 -41.00
N PRO A 604 34.33 55.96 -39.76
CA PRO A 604 35.47 56.38 -38.96
C PRO A 604 36.42 55.19 -38.80
N THR A 605 37.61 55.28 -39.41
CA THR A 605 38.70 54.35 -39.14
C THR A 605 39.21 54.64 -37.74
N HIS A 606 38.94 53.74 -36.79
CA HIS A 606 39.63 53.76 -35.51
C HIS A 606 41.13 53.63 -35.78
N VAL A 607 41.86 54.72 -35.58
CA VAL A 607 43.31 54.73 -35.44
C VAL A 607 43.61 53.91 -34.18
N ARG A 608 44.28 52.75 -34.35
CA ARG A 608 44.95 52.08 -33.25
C ARG A 608 46.13 52.96 -32.84
N SER A 609 46.04 53.58 -31.67
CA SER A 609 47.19 53.96 -30.85
C SER A 609 47.34 52.94 -29.74
#